data_AF-A0A937WAQ8-F1
#
_entry.id   AF-A0A937WAQ8-F1
#
_cell.length_a   1.000
_cell.length_b   1.000
_cell.length_c   1.000
_cell.angle_alpha   90.00
_cell.angle_beta   90.00
_cell.angle_gamma   90.00
#
_symmetry.space_group_name_H-M   'P 1'
#
loop_
_entity.id
_entity.type
_entity.pdbx_description
1 polymer ?
#
loop_
_entity_poly.entity_id
_entity_poly.type
_entity_poly.pdbx_seq_one_letter_code
_entity_poly.pdbx_strand_id
1 'polypeptide(L)'
;MKKKGLITIIILIAAAALVSAILIPLKAEDTHKSEDIAGIVDVVRILKLTNDLSLSKEQLMSFYPKFNQMEELRKQYWVDRREALQNLKSLNEQGNASEEALQTALDKLHEIEDNFAQNMETLRNELNSQLTLRQQVKFAISNDTFRRDVRQVLIRLKELGEFKKQQPLLIKAEPSDGK
;
A
#
# COMPACT_ATOMS: atom_id res chain seq x y z
N MET A 1 -71.74 -11.48 4.66
CA MET A 1 -71.09 -10.25 5.17
C MET A 1 -70.26 -10.66 6.40
N LYS A 2 -69.00 -11.13 6.31
CA LYS A 2 -67.74 -10.52 5.83
C LYS A 2 -67.43 -9.18 6.50
N LYS A 3 -66.58 -9.18 7.54
CA LYS A 3 -65.62 -8.12 7.99
C LYS A 3 -65.20 -8.30 9.48
N LYS A 4 -64.63 -9.45 9.87
CA LYS A 4 -64.01 -9.63 11.21
C LYS A 4 -62.69 -10.42 11.22
N GLY A 5 -61.99 -10.48 10.08
CA GLY A 5 -60.77 -11.31 9.94
C GLY A 5 -59.57 -10.60 9.30
N LEU A 6 -59.51 -9.26 9.32
CA LEU A 6 -58.47 -8.51 8.59
C LEU A 6 -57.76 -7.42 9.42
N ILE A 7 -57.96 -7.37 10.75
CA ILE A 7 -57.32 -6.34 11.59
C ILE A 7 -56.24 -6.92 12.51
N THR A 8 -56.19 -8.24 12.71
CA THR A 8 -55.17 -8.87 13.57
C THR A 8 -53.91 -9.35 12.83
N ILE A 9 -53.81 -9.19 11.50
CA ILE A 9 -52.67 -9.66 10.69
C ILE A 9 -51.73 -8.52 10.23
N ILE A 10 -52.04 -7.25 10.54
CA ILE A 10 -51.19 -6.11 10.14
C ILE A 10 -50.13 -5.73 11.21
N ILE A 11 -50.22 -6.27 12.44
CA ILE A 11 -49.25 -5.96 13.51
C ILE A 11 -48.09 -6.99 13.58
N LEU A 12 -48.09 -8.04 12.74
CA LEU A 12 -47.03 -9.06 12.73
C LEU A 12 -46.03 -8.97 11.55
N ILE A 13 -46.03 -7.87 10.79
CA ILE A 13 -45.06 -7.63 9.69
C ILE A 13 -44.14 -6.42 9.97
N ALA A 14 -44.26 -5.77 11.14
CA ALA A 14 -43.42 -4.63 11.52
C ALA A 14 -42.29 -4.99 12.52
N ALA A 15 -41.97 -6.27 12.71
CA ALA A 15 -40.88 -6.72 13.59
C ALA A 15 -39.81 -7.58 12.88
N ALA A 16 -39.86 -7.72 11.55
CA ALA A 16 -38.86 -8.46 10.77
C ALA A 16 -38.04 -7.58 9.81
N ALA A 17 -38.23 -6.26 9.84
CA ALA A 17 -37.49 -5.31 8.99
C ALA A 17 -36.52 -4.40 9.77
N LEU A 18 -36.25 -4.70 11.05
CA LEU A 18 -35.39 -3.88 11.92
C LEU A 18 -34.19 -4.63 12.52
N VAL A 19 -33.97 -5.89 12.15
CA VAL A 19 -32.81 -6.68 12.61
C VAL A 19 -31.82 -7.03 11.48
N SER A 20 -32.18 -6.83 10.21
CA SER A 20 -31.30 -7.13 9.07
C SER A 20 -30.34 -5.98 8.67
N ALA A 21 -30.28 -4.89 9.44
CA ALA A 21 -29.35 -3.77 9.20
C ALA A 21 -28.10 -3.79 10.10
N ILE A 22 -27.88 -4.85 10.88
CA ILE A 22 -26.66 -5.02 11.69
C ILE A 22 -25.89 -6.24 11.18
N LEU A 23 -25.41 -6.16 9.94
CA LEU A 23 -24.24 -6.92 9.50
C LEU A 23 -23.62 -6.28 8.25
N ILE A 24 -23.38 -4.96 8.30
CA ILE A 24 -22.32 -4.39 7.47
C ILE A 24 -21.04 -4.66 8.26
N PRO A 25 -20.16 -5.60 7.84
CA PRO A 25 -18.86 -5.70 8.47
C PRO A 25 -18.13 -4.37 8.25
N LEU A 26 -17.83 -3.70 9.35
CA LEU A 26 -16.86 -2.60 9.42
C LEU A 26 -15.55 -3.06 8.79
N LYS A 27 -15.35 -2.77 7.51
CA LYS A 27 -14.08 -2.98 6.81
C LYS A 27 -13.74 -1.73 6.01
N ALA A 28 -13.65 -0.60 6.70
CA ALA A 28 -13.26 0.69 6.12
C ALA A 28 -12.29 1.49 7.00
N GLU A 29 -11.73 0.92 8.07
CA GLU A 29 -10.84 1.66 8.98
C GLU A 29 -9.34 1.36 8.79
N ASP A 30 -8.99 0.32 8.02
CA ASP A 30 -7.58 -0.08 7.78
C ASP A 30 -6.96 0.50 6.51
N THR A 31 -7.76 1.01 5.56
CA THR A 31 -7.25 1.48 4.26
C THR A 31 -6.45 2.77 4.38
N HIS A 32 -6.94 3.77 5.14
CA HIS A 32 -6.28 5.06 5.29
C HIS A 32 -4.89 4.99 5.95
N LYS A 33 -4.72 4.19 7.01
CA LYS A 33 -3.42 4.05 7.69
C LYS A 33 -2.35 3.43 6.80
N SER A 34 -2.74 2.52 5.90
CA SER A 34 -1.79 1.85 5.01
C SER A 34 -1.27 2.77 3.90
N GLU A 35 -2.13 3.68 3.42
CA GLU A 35 -1.84 4.64 2.37
C GLU A 35 -0.88 5.75 2.90
N ASP A 36 -1.11 6.22 4.13
CA ASP A 36 -0.24 7.18 4.81
C ASP A 36 1.19 6.64 4.99
N ILE A 37 1.32 5.37 5.37
CA ILE A 37 2.64 4.73 5.57
C ILE A 37 3.36 4.57 4.22
N ALA A 38 2.65 4.17 3.16
CA ALA A 38 3.24 4.03 1.83
C ALA A 38 3.78 5.38 1.32
N GLY A 39 3.01 6.46 1.47
CA GLY A 39 3.46 7.81 1.10
C GLY A 39 4.69 8.27 1.87
N ILE A 40 4.76 8.00 3.19
CA ILE A 40 5.94 8.32 4.01
C ILE A 40 7.18 7.55 3.53
N VAL A 41 7.02 6.27 3.16
CA VAL A 41 8.12 5.44 2.65
C VAL A 41 8.69 6.02 1.36
N ASP A 42 7.83 6.47 0.43
CA ASP A 42 8.24 7.08 -0.83
C ASP A 42 9.03 8.38 -0.61
N VAL A 43 8.57 9.23 0.33
CA VAL A 43 9.28 10.46 0.71
C VAL A 43 10.65 10.15 1.33
N VAL A 44 10.72 9.18 2.24
CA VAL A 44 11.99 8.75 2.84
C VAL A 44 12.94 8.21 1.77
N ARG A 45 12.42 7.49 0.78
CA ARG A 45 13.18 6.94 -0.35
C ARG A 45 13.88 8.02 -1.14
N ILE A 46 13.14 9.03 -1.59
CA ILE A 46 13.70 10.09 -2.42
C ILE A 46 14.72 10.94 -1.65
N LEU A 47 14.47 11.22 -0.36
CA LEU A 47 15.39 11.96 0.48
C LEU A 47 16.71 11.19 0.67
N LYS A 48 16.62 9.88 0.96
CA LYS A 48 17.79 9.02 1.10
C LYS A 48 18.59 8.96 -0.20
N LEU A 49 17.93 8.72 -1.33
CA LEU A 49 18.58 8.65 -2.63
C LEU A 49 19.25 9.97 -3.03
N THR A 50 18.59 11.09 -2.79
CA THR A 50 19.16 12.42 -3.07
C THR A 50 20.46 12.64 -2.29
N ASN A 51 20.47 12.24 -1.01
CA ASN A 51 21.65 12.33 -0.17
C ASN A 51 22.77 11.37 -0.62
N ASP A 52 22.44 10.09 -0.79
CA ASP A 52 23.41 9.04 -1.12
C ASP A 52 24.08 9.30 -2.47
N LEU A 53 23.30 9.73 -3.46
CA LEU A 53 23.77 10.04 -4.81
C LEU A 53 24.42 11.42 -4.91
N SER A 54 24.23 12.29 -3.93
CA SER A 54 24.75 13.66 -3.92
C SER A 54 24.42 14.38 -5.23
N LEU A 55 23.15 14.34 -5.63
CA LEU A 55 22.68 14.88 -6.91
C LEU A 55 22.87 16.41 -6.94
N SER A 56 23.35 16.93 -8.08
CA SER A 56 23.27 18.37 -8.35
C SER A 56 21.82 18.82 -8.50
N LYS A 57 21.56 20.13 -8.41
CA LYS A 57 20.21 20.68 -8.59
C LYS A 57 19.66 20.35 -9.97
N GLU A 58 20.50 20.42 -10.99
CA GLU A 58 20.17 20.12 -12.38
C GLU A 58 19.83 18.64 -12.55
N GLN A 59 20.63 17.74 -11.96
CA GLN A 59 20.33 16.30 -11.96
C GLN A 59 19.07 15.97 -11.16
N LEU A 60 18.79 16.66 -10.06
CA LEU A 60 17.59 16.40 -9.25
C LEU A 60 16.30 16.69 -10.04
N MET A 61 16.30 17.77 -10.83
CA MET A 61 15.15 18.15 -11.68
C MET A 61 14.83 17.11 -12.75
N SER A 62 15.83 16.40 -13.28
CA SER A 62 15.63 15.34 -14.26
C SER A 62 15.44 13.95 -13.63
N PHE A 63 16.08 13.69 -12.50
CA PHE A 63 16.02 12.43 -11.76
C PHE A 63 14.64 12.20 -11.15
N TYR A 64 14.07 13.19 -10.47
CA TYR A 64 12.84 13.01 -9.70
C TYR A 64 11.65 12.54 -10.55
N PRO A 65 11.34 13.15 -11.72
CA PRO A 65 10.24 12.68 -12.56
C PRO A 65 10.39 11.22 -12.99
N LYS A 66 11.60 10.81 -13.39
CA LYS A 66 11.89 9.44 -13.82
C LYS A 66 11.83 8.45 -12.67
N PHE A 67 12.36 8.83 -11.52
CA PHE A 67 12.24 8.06 -10.29
C PHE A 67 10.78 7.85 -9.90
N ASN A 68 9.96 8.91 -9.96
CA ASN A 68 8.53 8.81 -9.67
C ASN A 68 7.80 7.88 -10.64
N GLN A 69 8.13 7.92 -11.94
CA GLN A 69 7.61 6.95 -12.92
C GLN A 69 7.94 5.50 -12.54
N MET A 70 9.16 5.24 -12.04
CA MET A 70 9.53 3.90 -11.56
C MET A 70 8.76 3.48 -10.31
N GLU A 71 8.45 4.40 -9.38
CA GLU A 71 7.65 4.08 -8.19
C GLU A 71 6.19 3.80 -8.57
N GLU A 72 5.58 4.63 -9.42
CA GLU A 72 4.21 4.41 -9.91
C GLU A 72 4.08 3.11 -10.70
N LEU A 73 5.05 2.79 -11.57
CA LEU A 73 5.10 1.51 -12.28
C LEU A 73 5.14 0.32 -11.31
N ARG A 74 5.92 0.42 -10.21
CA ARG A 74 5.95 -0.64 -9.19
C ARG A 74 4.62 -0.75 -8.46
N LYS A 75 3.98 0.37 -8.10
CA LYS A 75 2.68 0.36 -7.43
C LYS A 75 1.63 -0.33 -8.30
N GLN A 76 1.52 0.08 -9.55
CA GLN A 76 0.58 -0.50 -10.50
C GLN A 76 0.83 -2.00 -10.71
N TYR A 77 2.10 -2.40 -10.91
CA TYR A 77 2.47 -3.82 -11.02
C TYR A 77 1.99 -4.65 -9.82
N TRP A 78 2.16 -4.16 -8.59
CA TRP A 78 1.71 -4.89 -7.40
C TRP A 78 0.19 -4.99 -7.27
N VAL A 79 -0.55 -4.02 -7.78
CA VAL A 79 -2.01 -4.05 -7.86
C VAL A 79 -2.44 -5.10 -8.89
N ASP A 80 -1.97 -4.96 -10.13
CA ASP A 80 -2.34 -5.83 -11.25
C ASP A 80 -1.97 -7.29 -10.99
N ARG A 81 -0.76 -7.53 -10.47
CA ARG A 81 -0.29 -8.87 -10.14
C ARG A 81 -1.12 -9.51 -9.02
N ARG A 82 -1.55 -8.72 -8.03
CA ARG A 82 -2.39 -9.23 -6.94
C ARG A 82 -3.74 -9.64 -7.46
N GLU A 83 -4.36 -8.81 -8.31
CA GLU A 83 -5.64 -9.11 -8.94
C GLU A 83 -5.56 -10.36 -9.83
N ALA A 84 -4.54 -10.45 -10.69
CA ALA A 84 -4.31 -11.61 -11.55
C ALA A 84 -4.14 -12.92 -10.74
N LEU A 85 -3.37 -12.88 -9.65
CA LEU A 85 -3.20 -14.03 -8.77
C LEU A 85 -4.47 -14.40 -8.00
N GLN A 86 -5.27 -13.41 -7.59
CA GLN A 86 -6.57 -13.67 -6.96
C GLN A 86 -7.54 -14.34 -7.93
N ASN A 87 -7.55 -13.92 -9.19
CA ASN A 87 -8.34 -14.55 -10.24
C ASN A 87 -7.90 -16.00 -10.49
N LEU A 88 -6.60 -16.23 -10.70
CA LEU A 88 -6.03 -17.58 -10.86
C LEU A 88 -6.37 -18.49 -9.67
N LYS A 89 -6.21 -17.98 -8.45
CA LYS A 89 -6.58 -18.72 -7.23
C LYS A 89 -8.06 -19.09 -7.24
N SER A 90 -8.93 -18.16 -7.59
CA SER A 90 -10.38 -18.39 -7.64
C SER A 90 -10.77 -19.44 -8.68
N LEU A 91 -10.20 -19.37 -9.89
CA LEU A 91 -10.43 -20.36 -10.94
C LEU A 91 -9.96 -21.76 -10.53
N ASN A 92 -8.79 -21.86 -9.89
CA ASN A 92 -8.24 -23.12 -9.43
C ASN A 92 -9.05 -23.71 -8.25
N GLU A 93 -9.51 -22.89 -7.30
CA GLU A 93 -10.29 -23.33 -6.14
C GLU A 93 -11.72 -23.75 -6.49
N GLN A 94 -12.33 -23.17 -7.52
CA GLN A 94 -13.66 -23.57 -8.01
C GLN A 94 -13.67 -24.98 -8.62
N GLY A 95 -12.51 -25.46 -9.12
CA GLY A 95 -12.32 -26.83 -9.59
C GLY A 95 -13.10 -27.22 -10.86
N ASN A 96 -13.83 -26.28 -11.46
CA ASN A 96 -14.62 -26.48 -12.68
C ASN A 96 -14.24 -25.52 -13.82
N ALA A 97 -13.19 -24.71 -13.63
CA ALA A 97 -12.64 -23.86 -14.69
C ALA A 97 -12.09 -24.73 -15.83
N SER A 98 -12.30 -24.32 -17.08
CA SER A 98 -11.69 -24.99 -18.22
C SER A 98 -10.18 -24.73 -18.26
N GLU A 99 -9.43 -25.66 -18.86
CA GLU A 99 -7.99 -25.46 -19.15
C GLU A 99 -7.74 -24.17 -19.93
N GLU A 100 -8.62 -23.82 -20.87
CA GLU A 100 -8.53 -22.57 -21.64
C GLU A 100 -8.68 -21.32 -20.75
N ALA A 101 -9.57 -21.35 -19.76
CA ALA A 101 -9.76 -20.25 -18.82
C ALA A 101 -8.54 -20.10 -17.88
N LEU A 102 -7.98 -21.23 -17.42
CA LEU A 102 -6.75 -21.24 -16.62
C LEU A 102 -5.56 -20.72 -17.42
N GLN A 103 -5.39 -21.19 -18.66
CA GLN A 103 -4.32 -20.75 -19.56
C GLN A 103 -4.43 -19.23 -19.84
N THR A 104 -5.63 -18.73 -20.13
CA THR A 104 -5.85 -17.30 -20.36
C THR A 104 -5.48 -16.45 -19.15
N ALA A 105 -5.87 -16.89 -17.94
CA ALA A 105 -5.53 -16.18 -16.70
C ALA A 105 -4.02 -16.24 -16.40
N LEU A 106 -3.36 -17.35 -16.74
CA LEU A 106 -1.92 -17.53 -16.57
C LEU A 106 -1.13 -16.66 -17.57
N ASP A 107 -1.55 -16.63 -18.83
CA ASP A 107 -0.96 -15.76 -19.86
C ASP A 107 -1.08 -14.30 -19.47
N LYS A 108 -2.20 -13.90 -18.86
CA LYS A 108 -2.36 -12.53 -18.35
C LYS A 108 -1.37 -12.18 -17.24
N LEU A 109 -1.10 -13.11 -16.34
CA LEU A 109 -0.09 -12.91 -15.29
C LEU A 109 1.30 -12.76 -15.90
N HIS A 110 1.68 -13.62 -16.85
CA HIS A 110 2.96 -13.52 -17.54
C HIS A 110 3.11 -12.20 -18.29
N GLU A 111 2.07 -11.76 -19.00
CA GLU A 111 2.05 -10.46 -19.68
C GLU A 111 2.31 -9.29 -18.71
N ILE A 112 1.69 -9.31 -17.52
CA ILE A 112 1.93 -8.30 -16.48
C ILE A 112 3.39 -8.31 -16.01
N GLU A 113 3.98 -9.49 -15.81
CA GLU A 113 5.35 -9.65 -15.34
C GLU A 113 6.37 -9.19 -16.41
N ASP A 114 6.17 -9.58 -17.67
CA ASP A 114 7.03 -9.20 -18.79
C ASP A 114 6.97 -7.69 -19.06
N ASN A 115 5.76 -7.12 -19.12
CA ASN A 115 5.57 -5.69 -19.33
C ASN A 115 6.20 -4.88 -18.20
N PHE A 116 6.09 -5.33 -16.95
CA PHE A 116 6.75 -4.69 -15.82
C PHE A 116 8.27 -4.73 -15.99
N ALA A 117 8.85 -5.89 -16.30
CA ALA A 117 10.30 -6.04 -16.46
C ALA A 117 10.85 -5.11 -17.55
N GLN A 118 10.23 -5.09 -18.73
CA GLN A 118 10.66 -4.28 -19.87
C GLN A 118 10.56 -2.77 -19.59
N ASN A 119 9.42 -2.31 -19.06
CA ASN A 119 9.23 -0.90 -18.73
C ASN A 119 10.17 -0.45 -17.60
N MET A 120 10.39 -1.31 -16.61
CA MET A 120 11.26 -1.02 -15.48
C MET A 120 12.73 -0.95 -15.89
N GLU A 121 13.16 -1.80 -16.83
CA GLU A 121 14.50 -1.73 -17.42
C GLU A 121 14.67 -0.44 -18.23
N THR A 122 13.69 -0.09 -19.06
CA THR A 122 13.69 1.14 -19.87
C THR A 122 13.88 2.37 -18.97
N LEU A 123 13.01 2.53 -17.96
CA LEU A 123 13.10 3.66 -17.01
C LEU A 123 14.43 3.69 -16.25
N ARG A 124 14.97 2.52 -15.88
CA ARG A 124 16.27 2.43 -15.21
C ARG A 124 17.41 2.89 -16.12
N ASN A 125 17.40 2.50 -17.38
CA ASN A 125 18.42 2.90 -18.35
C ASN A 125 18.36 4.41 -18.62
N GLU A 126 17.16 4.95 -18.78
CA GLU A 126 16.94 6.39 -18.91
C GLU A 126 17.46 7.17 -17.69
N LEU A 127 17.13 6.70 -16.48
CA LEU A 127 17.60 7.32 -15.23
C LEU A 127 19.13 7.24 -15.12
N ASN A 128 19.71 6.07 -15.40
CA ASN A 128 21.15 5.86 -15.33
C ASN A 128 21.92 6.75 -16.31
N SER A 129 21.35 7.06 -17.48
CA SER A 129 21.99 7.96 -18.46
C SER A 129 22.27 9.38 -17.91
N GLN A 130 21.58 9.77 -16.83
CA GLN A 130 21.70 11.08 -16.17
C GLN A 130 22.63 11.04 -14.95
N LEU A 131 23.11 9.85 -14.58
CA LEU A 131 23.95 9.59 -13.42
C LEU A 131 25.37 9.25 -13.86
N THR A 132 26.36 9.73 -13.12
CA THR A 132 27.74 9.22 -13.25
C THR A 132 27.81 7.74 -12.88
N LEU A 133 28.81 7.01 -13.38
CA LEU A 133 29.00 5.59 -13.02
C LEU A 133 29.02 5.37 -11.50
N ARG A 134 29.66 6.27 -10.74
CA ARG A 134 29.69 6.19 -9.27
C ARG A 134 28.31 6.36 -8.65
N GLN A 135 27.49 7.25 -9.19
CA GLN A 135 26.09 7.41 -8.77
C GLN A 135 25.25 6.20 -9.16
N GLN A 136 25.42 5.62 -10.35
CA GLN A 136 24.71 4.41 -10.77
C GLN A 136 24.98 3.23 -9.83
N VAL A 137 26.25 3.02 -9.43
CA VAL A 137 26.62 1.98 -8.45
C VAL A 137 25.93 2.22 -7.11
N LYS A 138 25.95 3.46 -6.60
CA LYS A 138 25.26 3.80 -5.36
C LYS A 138 23.74 3.62 -5.47
N PHE A 139 23.15 3.95 -6.61
CA PHE A 139 21.73 3.79 -6.88
C PHE A 139 21.33 2.30 -6.87
N ALA A 140 22.13 1.45 -7.51
CA ALA A 140 21.92 0.01 -7.52
C ALA A 140 21.97 -0.58 -6.10
N ILE A 141 23.01 -0.23 -5.32
CA ILE A 141 23.16 -0.65 -3.92
C ILE A 141 21.96 -0.15 -3.09
N SER A 142 21.62 1.13 -3.19
CA SER A 142 20.53 1.70 -2.42
C SER A 142 19.19 1.04 -2.75
N ASN A 143 18.92 0.69 -4.01
CA ASN A 143 17.68 0.01 -4.38
C ASN A 143 17.58 -1.40 -3.80
N ASP A 144 18.68 -2.13 -3.74
CA ASP A 144 18.74 -3.47 -3.14
C ASP A 144 18.50 -3.39 -1.62
N THR A 145 19.18 -2.47 -0.93
CA THR A 145 19.07 -2.37 0.53
C THR A 145 17.83 -1.64 1.01
N PHE A 146 17.15 -0.87 0.16
CA PHE A 146 16.08 0.04 0.57
C PHE A 146 14.97 -0.64 1.37
N ARG A 147 14.48 -1.81 0.94
CA ARG A 147 13.41 -2.53 1.66
C ARG A 147 13.83 -2.91 3.07
N ARG A 148 15.08 -3.34 3.23
CA ARG A 148 15.65 -3.64 4.54
C ARG A 148 15.73 -2.37 5.38
N ASP A 149 16.20 -1.28 4.80
CA ASP A 149 16.39 -0.01 5.50
C ASP A 149 15.07 0.61 5.96
N VAL A 150 14.03 0.61 5.11
CA VAL A 150 12.68 1.05 5.47
C VAL A 150 12.10 0.20 6.60
N ARG A 151 12.23 -1.13 6.51
CA ARG A 151 11.73 -2.02 7.55
C ARG A 151 12.37 -1.69 8.90
N GLN A 152 13.68 -1.42 8.91
CA GLN A 152 14.39 -1.01 10.13
C GLN A 152 13.89 0.33 10.67
N VAL A 153 13.65 1.32 9.80
CA VAL A 153 13.08 2.62 10.19
C VAL A 153 11.69 2.45 10.80
N LEU A 154 10.80 1.68 10.16
CA LEU A 154 9.45 1.43 10.66
C LEU A 154 9.44 0.71 12.01
N ILE A 155 10.34 -0.27 12.21
CA ILE A 155 10.50 -0.95 13.51
C ILE A 155 10.89 0.05 14.59
N ARG A 156 11.91 0.89 14.34
CA ARG A 156 12.36 1.91 15.31
C ARG A 156 11.29 2.94 15.61
N LEU A 157 10.53 3.39 14.61
CA LEU A 157 9.43 4.33 14.81
C LEU A 157 8.32 3.72 15.68
N LYS A 158 8.01 2.44 15.49
CA LYS A 158 7.07 1.70 16.35
C LYS A 158 7.58 1.65 17.78
N GLU A 159 8.84 1.30 18.00
CA GLU A 159 9.46 1.25 19.33
C GLU A 159 9.43 2.62 20.04
N LEU A 160 9.72 3.71 19.32
CA LEU A 160 9.64 5.07 19.85
C LEU A 160 8.21 5.50 20.20
N GLY A 161 7.23 5.09 19.38
CA GLY A 161 5.81 5.32 19.66
C GLY A 161 5.34 4.61 20.93
N GLU A 162 5.80 3.39 21.16
CA GLU A 162 5.51 2.63 22.38
C GLU A 162 6.23 3.22 23.61
N PHE A 163 7.46 3.71 23.47
CA PHE A 163 8.19 4.42 24.53
C PHE A 163 7.47 5.69 25.01
N LYS A 164 6.90 6.48 24.08
CA LYS A 164 6.11 7.68 24.41
C LYS A 164 4.79 7.37 25.11
N LYS A 165 4.15 6.23 24.83
CA LYS A 165 2.94 5.79 25.54
C LYS A 165 3.21 5.35 26.98
N GLN A 166 4.42 4.85 27.26
CA GLN A 166 4.84 4.38 28.58
C GLN A 166 5.37 5.50 29.51
N GLN A 167 5.55 6.73 29.00
CA GLN A 167 5.86 7.91 29.79
C GLN A 167 4.68 8.91 29.78
N PRO A 168 3.65 8.74 30.62
CA PRO A 168 2.71 9.81 30.87
C PRO A 168 3.42 10.89 31.71
N LEU A 169 3.92 11.93 31.03
CA LEU A 169 4.23 13.25 31.58
C LEU A 169 4.85 13.27 32.99
N LEU A 170 6.16 13.04 33.10
CA LEU A 170 6.98 13.65 34.16
C LEU A 170 7.23 15.14 33.87
N ILE A 171 6.20 15.85 33.37
CA ILE A 171 6.16 17.31 33.25
C ILE A 171 4.89 17.78 33.97
N LYS A 172 4.82 17.47 35.26
CA LYS A 172 3.97 18.16 36.25
C LYS A 172 4.61 17.98 37.62
N ALA A 173 5.73 18.66 37.82
CA ALA A 173 6.24 18.98 39.16
C ALA A 173 7.29 20.09 39.03
N GLU A 174 6.86 21.30 38.69
CA GLU A 174 7.45 22.45 39.39
C GLU A 174 6.49 22.80 40.53
N PRO A 175 6.87 22.57 41.80
CA PRO A 175 6.18 23.18 42.90
C PRO A 175 6.49 24.68 42.86
N SER A 176 5.42 25.45 42.73
CA SER A 176 5.38 26.86 43.12
C SER A 176 5.70 26.96 44.63
N ASP A 177 6.96 27.16 44.96
CA ASP A 177 7.39 27.81 46.20
C ASP A 177 8.09 29.11 45.75
N GLY A 178 7.57 30.31 45.97
CA GLY A 178 6.95 30.77 47.20
C GLY A 178 8.02 31.29 48.16
N LYS A 179 8.76 32.34 47.78
CA LYS A 179 9.28 33.41 48.66
C LYS A 179 9.38 34.72 47.91
#